data_AF-A0A7S2YU02-F1
#
_entry.id   AF-A0A7S2YU02-F1
#
_cell.length_a   1.000
_cell.length_b   1.000
_cell.length_c   1.000
_cell.angle_alpha   90.00
_cell.angle_beta   90.00
_cell.angle_gamma   90.00
#
_symmetry.space_group_name_H-M   'P 1'
#
loop_
_entity.id
_entity.type
_entity.pdbx_description
1 polymer ?
#
loop_
_entity_poly.entity_id
_entity_poly.type
_entity_poly.pdbx_seq_one_letter_code
_entity_poly.pdbx_strand_id
1 'polypeptide(L)'
;EKLDDFKEPENRAEALQCLNHMITNALSHATESLEYMSQLEHKWIFRFCAIPQVMAIATLALCYNNGKVFEGVVKIRRGKTAKILTSLNSFEDLLLAFYNYAGDIAASVQPTIDPNAKNTLQICKDIQDKCQALAKHRAGKKAALGLGNFSAQLESSSSTFASRFALFMLAIGYATYVFGIGGVRESLGVAANAGDPTLDLIQQIIAVLCLVGMSVILVME
;
A
#
# COMPACT_ATOMS: atom_id res chain seq x y z
N GLU A 1 27.82 32.64 -15.56
CA GLU A 1 26.66 32.46 -14.68
C GLU A 1 27.13 32.02 -13.31
N LYS A 2 26.56 32.60 -12.26
CA LYS A 2 26.74 32.16 -10.86
C LYS A 2 25.47 31.46 -10.42
N LEU A 3 25.59 30.52 -9.49
CA LEU A 3 24.43 29.77 -8.98
C LEU A 3 23.36 30.67 -8.33
N ASP A 4 23.78 31.79 -7.73
CA ASP A 4 22.88 32.76 -7.11
C ASP A 4 21.94 33.44 -8.12
N ASP A 5 22.31 33.48 -9.41
CA ASP A 5 21.53 34.13 -10.46
C ASP A 5 20.17 33.45 -10.67
N PHE A 6 20.01 32.17 -10.28
CA PHE A 6 18.74 31.44 -10.38
C PHE A 6 17.64 31.91 -9.41
N LYS A 7 17.97 32.79 -8.46
CA LYS A 7 16.97 33.45 -7.60
C LYS A 7 16.17 34.50 -8.38
N GLU A 8 16.80 35.12 -9.38
CA GLU A 8 16.19 36.22 -10.12
C GLU A 8 15.13 35.69 -11.11
N PRO A 9 13.94 36.34 -11.19
CA PRO A 9 12.88 35.90 -12.08
C PRO A 9 13.27 35.88 -13.56
N GLU A 10 14.16 36.76 -14.00
CA GLU A 10 14.66 36.79 -15.39
C GLU A 10 15.37 35.51 -15.83
N ASN A 11 16.06 34.81 -14.91
CA ASN A 11 16.85 33.62 -15.22
C ASN A 11 16.05 32.31 -15.02
N ARG A 12 14.71 32.40 -14.93
CA ARG A 12 13.87 31.25 -14.56
C ARG A 12 13.91 30.14 -15.61
N ALA A 13 14.07 30.47 -16.89
CA ALA A 13 14.12 29.49 -17.96
C ALA A 13 15.38 28.61 -17.82
N GLU A 14 16.53 29.22 -17.64
CA GLU A 14 17.83 28.57 -17.46
C GLU A 14 17.87 27.78 -16.14
N ALA A 15 17.31 28.37 -15.08
CA ALA A 15 17.17 27.72 -13.78
C ALA A 15 16.35 26.42 -13.88
N LEU A 16 15.22 26.44 -14.59
CA LEU A 16 14.39 25.26 -14.82
C LEU A 16 15.11 24.19 -15.66
N GLN A 17 15.87 24.58 -16.69
CA GLN A 17 16.65 23.63 -17.47
C GLN A 17 17.73 22.95 -16.63
N CYS A 18 18.42 23.71 -15.76
CA CYS A 18 19.39 23.18 -14.82
C CYS A 18 18.72 22.23 -13.81
N LEU A 19 17.58 22.62 -13.24
CA LEU A 19 16.80 21.78 -12.33
C LEU A 19 16.38 20.46 -12.99
N ASN A 20 15.85 20.52 -14.21
CA ASN A 20 15.44 19.34 -14.96
C ASN A 20 16.64 18.42 -15.19
N HIS A 21 17.79 18.95 -15.61
CA HIS A 21 19.02 18.16 -15.76
C HIS A 21 19.43 17.44 -14.47
N MET A 22 19.40 18.13 -13.33
CA MET A 22 19.73 17.54 -12.01
C MET A 22 18.74 16.44 -11.62
N ILE A 23 17.45 16.62 -11.90
CA ILE A 23 16.43 15.59 -11.65
C ILE A 23 16.62 14.40 -12.59
N THR A 24 16.89 14.62 -13.88
CA THR A 24 17.21 13.56 -14.85
C THR A 24 18.40 12.74 -14.39
N ASN A 25 19.46 13.39 -13.88
CA ASN A 25 20.61 12.70 -13.29
C ASN A 25 20.19 11.85 -12.08
N ALA A 26 19.41 12.40 -11.15
CA ALA A 26 18.94 11.64 -9.98
C ALA A 26 18.08 10.43 -10.35
N LEU A 27 17.23 10.54 -11.37
CA LEU A 27 16.37 9.45 -11.85
C LEU A 27 17.16 8.28 -12.44
N SER A 28 18.39 8.51 -12.91
CA SER A 28 19.24 7.43 -13.45
C SER A 28 19.49 6.32 -12.43
N HIS A 29 19.45 6.61 -11.13
CA HIS A 29 19.67 5.65 -10.03
C HIS A 29 18.41 4.88 -9.61
N ALA A 30 17.25 5.18 -10.20
CA ALA A 30 15.98 4.59 -9.79
C ALA A 30 15.92 3.09 -10.09
N THR A 31 16.51 2.65 -11.21
CA THR A 31 16.46 1.24 -11.62
C THR A 31 17.29 0.34 -10.70
N GLU A 32 18.45 0.81 -10.26
CA GLU A 32 19.33 0.15 -9.29
C GLU A 32 18.69 0.15 -7.90
N SER A 33 18.01 1.23 -7.54
CA SER A 33 17.24 1.32 -6.29
C SER A 33 16.12 0.26 -6.24
N LEU A 34 15.40 0.06 -7.37
CA LEU A 34 14.40 -0.99 -7.50
C LEU A 34 15.01 -2.39 -7.38
N GLU A 35 16.18 -2.61 -7.99
CA GLU A 35 16.91 -3.88 -7.90
C GLU A 35 17.32 -4.18 -6.45
N TYR A 36 17.89 -3.21 -5.75
CA TYR A 36 18.24 -3.33 -4.33
C TYR A 36 17.02 -3.69 -3.47
N MET A 37 15.91 -2.96 -3.63
CA MET A 37 14.70 -3.21 -2.86
C MET A 37 14.06 -4.58 -3.17
N SER A 38 14.32 -5.14 -4.36
CA SER A 38 13.79 -6.45 -4.77
C SER A 38 14.38 -7.61 -3.97
N GLN A 39 15.58 -7.41 -3.41
CA GLN A 39 16.35 -8.40 -2.64
C GLN A 39 16.00 -8.36 -1.13
N LEU A 40 15.19 -7.38 -0.69
CA LEU A 40 14.80 -7.26 0.72
C LEU A 40 13.65 -8.22 1.04
N GLU A 41 13.91 -9.19 1.92
CA GLU A 41 12.93 -10.20 2.32
C GLU A 41 12.14 -9.80 3.57
N HIS A 42 12.82 -9.19 4.56
CA HIS A 42 12.19 -8.84 5.83
C HIS A 42 11.33 -7.58 5.71
N LYS A 43 10.01 -7.72 5.96
CA LYS A 43 9.01 -6.65 5.77
C LYS A 43 9.39 -5.30 6.39
N TRP A 44 9.90 -5.29 7.63
CA TRP A 44 10.24 -4.04 8.30
C TRP A 44 11.50 -3.38 7.73
N ILE A 45 12.48 -4.17 7.30
CA ILE A 45 13.69 -3.67 6.63
C ILE A 45 13.30 -3.14 5.25
N PHE A 46 12.48 -3.88 4.51
CA PHE A 46 11.91 -3.44 3.25
C PHE A 46 11.21 -2.08 3.40
N ARG A 47 10.27 -1.94 4.34
CA ARG A 47 9.55 -0.68 4.55
C ARG A 47 10.49 0.46 4.94
N PHE A 48 11.46 0.20 5.80
CA PHE A 48 12.45 1.20 6.21
C PHE A 48 13.23 1.75 5.02
N CYS A 49 13.62 0.89 4.08
CA CYS A 49 14.32 1.30 2.87
C CYS A 49 13.39 1.89 1.81
N ALA A 50 12.19 1.32 1.63
CA ALA A 50 11.27 1.66 0.54
C ALA A 50 10.54 2.99 0.75
N ILE A 51 10.16 3.32 1.99
CA ILE A 51 9.42 4.57 2.29
C ILE A 51 10.25 5.81 1.88
N PRO A 52 11.52 5.96 2.27
CA PRO A 52 12.36 7.06 1.81
C PRO A 52 12.50 7.12 0.29
N GLN A 53 12.61 5.97 -0.39
CA GLN A 53 12.78 5.90 -1.84
C GLN A 53 11.51 6.36 -2.59
N VAL A 54 10.33 5.94 -2.15
CA VAL A 54 9.05 6.45 -2.70
C VAL A 54 8.88 7.93 -2.43
N MET A 55 9.27 8.40 -1.25
CA MET A 55 9.24 9.83 -0.92
C MET A 55 10.21 10.65 -1.77
N ALA A 56 11.38 10.09 -2.12
CA ALA A 56 12.36 10.73 -2.99
C ALA A 56 11.79 10.91 -4.40
N ILE A 57 11.33 9.85 -5.07
CA ILE A 57 10.78 9.95 -6.43
C ILE A 57 9.50 10.82 -6.47
N ALA A 58 8.67 10.77 -5.42
CA ALA A 58 7.52 11.66 -5.30
C ALA A 58 7.92 13.14 -5.18
N THR A 59 9.08 13.43 -4.56
CA THR A 59 9.62 14.79 -4.44
C THR A 59 10.23 15.22 -5.77
N LEU A 60 10.95 14.34 -6.47
CA LEU A 60 11.45 14.61 -7.82
C LEU A 60 10.29 14.94 -8.77
N ALA A 61 9.20 14.17 -8.74
CA ALA A 61 8.00 14.45 -9.52
C ALA A 61 7.35 15.81 -9.19
N LEU A 62 7.38 16.22 -7.93
CA LEU A 62 6.86 17.52 -7.50
C LEU A 62 7.76 18.70 -7.92
N CYS A 63 9.08 18.47 -8.00
CA CYS A 63 10.07 19.50 -8.33
C CYS A 63 10.32 19.62 -9.84
N TYR A 64 10.09 18.55 -10.62
CA TYR A 64 10.36 18.55 -12.05
C TYR A 64 9.55 19.63 -12.77
N ASN A 65 10.25 20.44 -13.58
CA ASN A 65 9.67 21.57 -14.30
C ASN A 65 8.87 22.55 -13.41
N ASN A 66 9.24 22.68 -12.13
CA ASN A 66 8.51 23.50 -11.16
C ASN A 66 9.33 24.72 -10.73
N GLY A 67 8.93 25.90 -11.20
CA GLY A 67 9.63 27.15 -10.87
C GLY A 67 9.67 27.45 -9.37
N LYS A 68 8.69 26.99 -8.59
CA LYS A 68 8.59 27.31 -7.15
C LYS A 68 9.78 26.83 -6.33
N VAL A 69 10.60 25.91 -6.85
CA VAL A 69 11.86 25.47 -6.23
C VAL A 69 12.81 26.65 -5.99
N PHE A 70 12.78 27.67 -6.85
CA PHE A 70 13.64 28.86 -6.73
C PHE A 70 13.03 29.97 -5.88
N GLU A 71 11.75 29.87 -5.51
CA GLU A 71 11.03 30.86 -4.70
C GLU A 71 10.88 30.43 -3.23
N GLY A 72 11.15 29.17 -2.93
CA GLY A 72 11.04 28.65 -1.57
C GLY A 72 11.02 27.13 -1.50
N VAL A 73 10.47 26.61 -0.39
CA VAL A 73 10.50 25.18 -0.10
C VAL A 73 9.33 24.45 -0.76
N VAL A 74 9.66 23.64 -1.77
CA VAL A 74 8.74 22.66 -2.36
C VAL A 74 8.81 21.38 -1.54
N LYS A 75 7.67 20.96 -0.96
CA LYS A 75 7.59 19.76 -0.13
C LYS A 75 6.28 19.00 -0.32
N ILE A 76 6.33 17.69 -0.14
CA ILE A 76 5.15 16.83 -0.12
C ILE A 76 4.26 17.21 1.08
N ARG A 77 2.95 17.32 0.85
CA ARG A 77 1.97 17.61 1.91
C ARG A 77 1.87 16.43 2.89
N ARG A 78 1.69 16.71 4.18
CA ARG A 78 1.60 15.69 5.25
C ARG A 78 0.58 14.59 4.97
N GLY A 79 -0.57 14.93 4.39
CA GLY A 79 -1.58 13.93 4.00
C GLY A 79 -1.11 12.95 2.92
N LYS A 80 -0.34 13.44 1.93
CA LYS A 80 0.26 12.58 0.89
C LYS A 80 1.36 11.70 1.49
N THR A 81 2.16 12.24 2.41
CA THR A 81 3.13 11.45 3.19
C THR A 81 2.44 10.35 4.00
N ALA A 82 1.38 10.67 4.76
CA ALA A 82 0.62 9.69 5.52
C ALA A 82 0.05 8.59 4.62
N LYS A 83 -0.49 8.95 3.44
CA LYS A 83 -0.98 7.99 2.45
C LYS A 83 0.13 7.03 2.01
N ILE A 84 1.31 7.54 1.65
CA ILE A 84 2.47 6.72 1.25
C ILE A 84 2.87 5.74 2.38
N LEU A 85 2.96 6.23 3.63
CA LEU A 85 3.34 5.41 4.78
C LEU A 85 2.34 4.26 5.04
N THR A 86 1.05 4.53 4.86
CA THR A 86 -0.01 3.53 5.10
C THR A 86 -0.14 2.57 3.93
N SER A 87 0.01 3.03 2.68
CA SER A 87 -0.19 2.19 1.50
C SER A 87 1.01 1.30 1.15
N LEU A 88 2.23 1.69 1.51
CA LEU A 88 3.45 1.00 1.08
C LEU A 88 3.77 -0.23 1.95
N ASN A 89 3.11 -1.37 1.72
CA ASN A 89 3.24 -2.58 2.54
C ASN A 89 4.01 -3.70 1.86
N SER A 90 3.99 -3.72 0.53
CA SER A 90 4.56 -4.77 -0.31
C SER A 90 5.48 -4.19 -1.37
N PHE A 91 6.22 -5.07 -2.05
CA PHE A 91 7.04 -4.66 -3.17
C PHE A 91 6.18 -4.26 -4.37
N GLU A 92 5.01 -4.88 -4.53
CA GLU A 92 4.03 -4.52 -5.54
C GLU A 92 3.54 -3.08 -5.37
N ASP A 93 3.30 -2.63 -4.12
CA ASP A 93 2.96 -1.23 -3.82
C ASP A 93 4.09 -0.27 -4.20
N LEU A 94 5.35 -0.68 -3.97
CA LEU A 94 6.54 0.09 -4.36
C LEU A 94 6.64 0.23 -5.89
N LEU A 95 6.48 -0.88 -6.61
CA LEU A 95 6.52 -0.89 -8.08
C LEU A 95 5.44 0.03 -8.66
N LEU A 96 4.22 -0.03 -8.12
CA LEU A 96 3.12 0.84 -8.54
C LEU A 96 3.43 2.31 -8.26
N ALA A 97 4.00 2.63 -7.09
CA ALA A 97 4.39 4.00 -6.76
C ALA A 97 5.46 4.54 -7.72
N PHE A 98 6.52 3.77 -7.99
CA PHE A 98 7.57 4.17 -8.94
C PHE A 98 7.02 4.33 -10.36
N TYR A 99 6.19 3.40 -10.82
CA TYR A 99 5.57 3.45 -12.14
C TYR A 99 4.74 4.73 -12.33
N ASN A 100 3.92 5.07 -11.33
CA ASN A 100 3.06 6.24 -11.36
C ASN A 100 3.86 7.54 -11.31
N TYR A 101 4.85 7.66 -10.41
CA TYR A 101 5.65 8.88 -10.31
C TYR A 101 6.58 9.09 -11.52
N ALA A 102 7.11 8.03 -12.12
CA ALA A 102 7.81 8.13 -13.40
C ALA A 102 6.86 8.62 -14.51
N GLY A 103 5.60 8.17 -14.50
CA GLY A 103 4.55 8.68 -15.38
C GLY A 103 4.23 10.16 -15.15
N ASP A 104 4.10 10.60 -13.90
CA ASP A 104 3.87 12.01 -13.54
C ASP A 104 5.01 12.91 -14.03
N ILE A 105 6.26 12.45 -13.91
CA ILE A 105 7.44 13.17 -14.44
C ILE A 105 7.38 13.22 -15.96
N ALA A 106 7.16 12.09 -16.63
CA ALA A 106 7.07 12.00 -18.08
C ALA A 106 5.98 12.92 -18.65
N ALA A 107 4.83 13.01 -17.99
CA ALA A 107 3.73 13.90 -18.36
C ALA A 107 4.07 15.40 -18.18
N SER A 108 5.01 15.71 -17.30
CA SER A 108 5.45 17.08 -17.01
C SER A 108 6.59 17.57 -17.91
N VAL A 109 7.17 16.68 -18.74
CA VAL A 109 8.23 17.00 -19.71
C VAL A 109 7.70 17.91 -20.81
N GLN A 110 8.46 18.96 -21.14
CA GLN A 110 8.18 19.87 -22.25
C GLN A 110 9.25 19.71 -23.34
N PRO A 111 9.01 18.89 -24.39
CA PRO A 111 10.05 18.50 -25.36
C PRO A 111 10.65 19.65 -26.18
N THR A 112 9.92 20.76 -26.30
CA THR A 112 10.36 21.95 -27.04
C THR A 112 11.21 22.89 -26.21
N ILE A 113 11.11 22.81 -24.88
CA ILE A 113 11.73 23.77 -23.94
C ILE A 113 12.88 23.11 -23.18
N ASP A 114 12.74 21.85 -22.77
CA ASP A 114 13.75 21.14 -21.98
C ASP A 114 14.79 20.44 -22.90
N PRO A 115 16.07 20.84 -22.86
CA PRO A 115 17.14 20.15 -23.59
C PRO A 115 17.28 18.67 -23.21
N ASN A 116 16.91 18.31 -21.97
CA ASN A 116 17.02 16.95 -21.43
C ASN A 116 15.75 16.12 -21.62
N ALA A 117 14.75 16.62 -22.34
CA ALA A 117 13.46 15.96 -22.48
C ALA A 117 13.58 14.51 -22.98
N LYS A 118 14.39 14.28 -24.03
CA LYS A 118 14.57 12.92 -24.61
C LYS A 118 15.17 11.95 -23.60
N ASN A 119 16.20 12.38 -22.87
CA ASN A 119 16.87 11.55 -21.87
C ASN A 119 15.92 11.24 -20.70
N THR A 120 15.21 12.26 -20.21
CA THR A 120 14.25 12.11 -19.10
C THR A 120 13.13 11.15 -19.46
N LEU A 121 12.55 11.26 -20.66
CA LEU A 121 11.51 10.36 -21.14
C LEU A 121 12.03 8.92 -21.27
N GLN A 122 13.26 8.74 -21.75
CA GLN A 122 13.87 7.42 -21.85
C GLN A 122 14.07 6.80 -20.46
N ILE A 123 14.63 7.54 -19.49
CA ILE A 123 14.81 7.05 -18.11
C ILE A 123 13.46 6.73 -17.46
N CYS A 124 12.44 7.57 -17.62
CA CYS A 124 11.11 7.29 -17.09
C CYS A 124 10.52 6.00 -17.68
N LYS A 125 10.73 5.78 -18.98
CA LYS A 125 10.33 4.53 -19.64
C LYS A 125 11.11 3.34 -19.10
N ASP A 126 12.42 3.45 -18.91
CA ASP A 126 13.27 2.38 -18.38
C ASP A 126 12.83 1.99 -16.95
N ILE A 127 12.47 2.97 -16.11
CA ILE A 127 11.89 2.73 -14.78
C ILE A 127 10.58 1.95 -14.90
N GLN A 128 9.67 2.38 -15.78
CA GLN A 128 8.38 1.73 -15.97
C GLN A 128 8.53 0.29 -16.49
N ASP A 129 9.40 0.08 -17.48
CA ASP A 129 9.69 -1.23 -18.06
C ASP A 129 10.33 -2.16 -17.01
N LYS A 130 11.26 -1.63 -16.19
CA LYS A 130 11.85 -2.36 -15.06
C LYS A 130 10.80 -2.75 -14.02
N CYS A 131 9.88 -1.85 -13.67
CA CYS A 131 8.78 -2.15 -12.76
C CYS A 131 7.91 -3.30 -13.30
N GLN A 132 7.56 -3.28 -14.58
CA GLN A 132 6.76 -4.34 -15.21
C GLN A 132 7.52 -5.67 -15.26
N ALA A 133 8.81 -5.66 -15.59
CA ALA A 133 9.64 -6.86 -15.62
C ALA A 133 9.73 -7.52 -14.23
N LEU A 134 9.98 -6.73 -13.18
CA LEU A 134 10.05 -7.22 -11.81
C LEU A 134 8.71 -7.76 -11.30
N ALA A 135 7.59 -7.11 -11.66
CA ALA A 135 6.25 -7.59 -11.33
C ALA A 135 5.98 -8.96 -11.98
N LYS A 136 6.29 -9.13 -13.27
CA LYS A 136 6.14 -10.40 -14.00
C LYS A 136 7.01 -11.51 -13.40
N HIS A 137 8.28 -11.21 -13.10
CA HIS A 137 9.19 -12.18 -12.49
C HIS A 137 8.66 -12.69 -11.14
N ARG A 138 8.14 -11.80 -10.29
CA ARG A 138 7.54 -12.19 -9.00
C ARG A 138 6.24 -12.95 -9.16
N ALA A 139 5.39 -12.59 -10.12
CA ALA A 139 4.17 -13.35 -10.44
C ALA A 139 4.51 -14.79 -10.87
N GLY A 140 5.51 -14.95 -11.76
CA GLY A 140 6.01 -16.26 -12.17
C GLY A 140 6.58 -17.08 -11.00
N LYS A 141 7.36 -16.45 -10.11
CA LYS A 141 7.89 -17.10 -8.90
C LYS A 141 6.78 -17.52 -7.93
N LYS A 142 5.76 -16.68 -7.71
CA LYS A 142 4.59 -17.01 -6.88
C LYS A 142 3.79 -18.17 -7.44
N ALA A 143 3.62 -18.22 -8.76
CA ALA A 143 2.95 -19.33 -9.45
C ALA A 143 3.75 -20.63 -9.33
N ALA A 144 5.07 -20.59 -9.57
CA ALA A 144 5.95 -21.75 -9.45
C ALA A 144 6.00 -22.35 -8.03
N LEU A 145 5.90 -21.51 -7.00
CA LEU A 145 5.87 -21.92 -5.60
C LEU A 145 4.48 -22.33 -5.09
N GLY A 146 3.44 -22.27 -5.92
CA GLY A 146 2.06 -22.57 -5.51
C GLY A 146 1.46 -21.59 -4.48
N LEU A 147 2.18 -20.52 -4.15
CA LEU A 147 1.81 -19.52 -3.13
C LEU A 147 0.62 -18.67 -3.56
N GLY A 148 0.36 -18.55 -4.87
CA GLY A 148 -0.79 -17.80 -5.40
C GLY A 148 -2.14 -18.35 -4.90
N ASN A 149 -2.26 -19.67 -4.76
CA ASN A 149 -3.46 -20.31 -4.23
C ASN A 149 -3.59 -20.08 -2.71
N PHE A 150 -2.46 -20.06 -1.98
CA PHE A 150 -2.46 -19.83 -0.53
C PHE A 150 -2.79 -18.38 -0.17
N SER A 151 -2.21 -17.39 -0.85
CA SER A 151 -2.52 -15.97 -0.62
C SER A 151 -3.95 -15.61 -1.03
N ALA A 152 -4.44 -16.16 -2.15
CA ALA A 152 -5.84 -15.98 -2.56
C ALA A 152 -6.83 -16.61 -1.55
N GLN A 153 -6.45 -17.73 -0.91
CA GLN A 153 -7.24 -18.36 0.15
C GLN A 153 -7.18 -17.60 1.48
N LEU A 154 -6.08 -16.91 1.78
CA LEU A 154 -5.96 -15.99 2.92
C LEU A 154 -6.71 -14.67 2.70
N GLU A 155 -6.62 -14.07 1.51
CA GLU A 155 -7.34 -12.84 1.16
C GLU A 155 -8.85 -13.07 1.00
N SER A 156 -9.30 -14.24 0.53
CA SER A 156 -10.75 -14.56 0.52
C SER A 156 -11.34 -14.75 1.91
N SER A 157 -10.50 -15.07 2.92
CA SER A 157 -10.93 -15.07 4.33
C SER A 157 -11.12 -13.66 4.88
N SER A 158 -10.50 -12.63 4.29
CA SER A 158 -10.72 -11.23 4.68
C SER A 158 -11.84 -10.58 3.84
N SER A 159 -13.04 -10.54 4.43
CA SER A 159 -14.20 -9.71 4.07
C SER A 159 -14.97 -10.04 2.78
N THR A 160 -15.58 -11.23 2.73
CA THR A 160 -16.85 -11.36 1.99
C THR A 160 -17.99 -11.25 3.01
N PHE A 161 -19.06 -10.51 2.71
CA PHE A 161 -20.29 -10.49 3.52
C PHE A 161 -20.72 -11.90 3.98
N ALA A 162 -20.53 -12.90 3.10
CA ALA A 162 -20.79 -14.31 3.37
C ALA A 162 -20.01 -14.89 4.56
N SER A 163 -18.72 -14.57 4.74
CA SER A 163 -17.92 -15.11 5.86
C SER A 163 -18.31 -14.45 7.19
N ARG A 164 -18.60 -13.15 7.17
CA ARG A 164 -19.12 -12.42 8.35
C ARG A 164 -20.51 -12.93 8.75
N PHE A 165 -21.39 -13.16 7.77
CA PHE A 165 -22.72 -13.73 7.99
C PHE A 165 -22.66 -15.17 8.53
N ALA A 166 -21.76 -16.00 8.01
CA ALA A 166 -21.56 -17.36 8.52
C ALA A 166 -21.07 -17.37 9.99
N LEU A 167 -20.14 -16.48 10.35
CA LEU A 167 -19.69 -16.32 11.73
C LEU A 167 -20.80 -15.81 12.65
N PHE A 168 -21.65 -14.91 12.16
CA PHE A 168 -22.83 -14.44 12.90
C PHE A 168 -23.84 -15.59 13.14
N MET A 169 -24.11 -16.42 12.14
CA MET A 169 -24.97 -17.61 12.29
C MET A 169 -24.39 -18.64 13.26
N LEU A 170 -23.07 -18.83 13.26
CA LEU A 170 -22.37 -19.68 14.23
C LEU A 170 -22.50 -19.14 15.66
N ALA A 171 -22.39 -17.81 15.84
CA ALA A 171 -22.58 -17.17 17.14
C ALA A 171 -24.03 -17.29 17.65
N ILE A 172 -25.03 -17.22 16.76
CA ILE A 172 -26.43 -17.50 17.10
C ILE A 172 -26.60 -18.95 17.55
N GLY A 173 -26.02 -19.91 16.82
CA GLY A 173 -26.06 -21.33 17.20
C GLY A 173 -25.40 -21.62 18.54
N TYR A 174 -24.30 -20.93 18.86
CA TYR A 174 -23.67 -21.02 20.17
C TYR A 174 -24.55 -20.42 21.28
N ALA A 175 -25.21 -19.28 21.01
CA ALA A 175 -26.13 -18.69 21.98
C ALA A 175 -27.36 -19.57 22.23
N THR A 176 -27.97 -20.18 21.21
CA THR A 176 -29.11 -21.08 21.41
C THR A 176 -28.73 -22.33 22.19
N TYR A 177 -27.51 -22.85 22.00
CA TYR A 177 -26.95 -23.92 22.82
C TYR A 177 -26.80 -23.50 24.29
N VAL A 178 -26.13 -22.38 24.56
CA VAL A 178 -25.83 -21.93 25.94
C VAL A 178 -27.08 -21.49 26.71
N PHE A 179 -28.06 -20.86 26.05
CA PHE A 179 -29.33 -20.48 26.66
C PHE A 179 -30.35 -21.63 26.74
N GLY A 180 -30.00 -22.83 26.23
CA GLY A 180 -30.89 -24.00 26.26
C GLY A 180 -32.18 -23.79 25.46
N ILE A 181 -32.16 -22.92 24.45
CA ILE A 181 -33.35 -22.58 23.67
C ILE A 181 -33.62 -23.71 22.68
N GLY A 182 -34.84 -24.27 22.71
CA GLY A 182 -35.31 -25.21 21.70
C GLY A 182 -34.69 -26.62 21.76
N GLY A 183 -34.15 -27.04 22.91
CA GLY A 183 -33.66 -28.40 23.10
C GLY A 183 -32.32 -28.71 22.40
N VAL A 184 -31.54 -27.67 22.06
CA VAL A 184 -30.29 -27.79 21.29
C VAL A 184 -29.18 -28.50 22.07
N ARG A 185 -29.17 -28.40 23.42
CA ARG A 185 -28.22 -29.14 24.25
C ARG A 185 -28.53 -30.63 24.19
N GLU A 186 -29.80 -30.97 24.27
CA GLU A 186 -30.34 -32.32 24.29
C GLU A 186 -30.20 -33.00 22.93
N SER A 187 -30.37 -32.26 21.83
CA SER A 187 -30.14 -32.77 20.46
C SER A 187 -28.67 -33.10 20.18
N LEU A 188 -27.75 -32.49 20.94
CA LEU A 188 -26.32 -32.80 20.94
C LEU A 188 -25.93 -33.84 22.02
N GLY A 189 -26.90 -34.44 22.70
CA GLY A 189 -26.67 -35.49 23.70
C GLY A 189 -26.23 -34.97 25.08
N VAL A 190 -26.32 -33.67 25.34
CA VAL A 190 -25.99 -33.05 26.62
C VAL A 190 -27.28 -32.85 27.41
N ALA A 191 -27.32 -33.27 28.69
CA ALA A 191 -28.50 -33.08 29.53
C ALA A 191 -28.76 -31.58 29.77
N ALA A 192 -30.04 -31.19 29.82
CA ALA A 192 -30.50 -29.79 29.93
C ALA A 192 -29.78 -28.98 31.03
N ASN A 193 -29.48 -29.65 32.15
CA ASN A 193 -28.88 -29.06 33.36
C ASN A 193 -27.47 -29.62 33.65
N ALA A 194 -26.78 -30.14 32.63
CA ALA A 194 -25.42 -30.65 32.81
C ALA A 194 -24.42 -29.50 32.87
N GLY A 195 -23.87 -29.22 34.06
CA GLY A 195 -22.81 -28.22 34.22
C GLY A 195 -22.72 -27.60 35.61
N ASP A 196 -21.67 -26.82 35.82
CA ASP A 196 -21.55 -25.91 36.96
C ASP A 196 -22.30 -24.61 36.64
N PRO A 197 -23.22 -24.14 37.51
CA PRO A 197 -24.00 -22.92 37.27
C PRO A 197 -23.12 -21.66 37.10
N THR A 198 -21.92 -21.63 37.68
CA THR A 198 -20.98 -20.51 37.51
C THR A 198 -20.35 -20.50 36.11
N LEU A 199 -20.07 -21.68 35.55
CA LEU A 199 -19.52 -21.82 34.20
C LEU A 199 -20.59 -21.50 33.13
N ASP A 200 -21.82 -21.96 33.32
CA ASP A 200 -22.94 -21.67 32.42
C ASP A 200 -23.22 -20.15 32.36
N LEU A 201 -23.14 -19.45 33.50
CA LEU A 201 -23.27 -17.98 33.55
C LEU A 201 -22.15 -17.27 32.76
N ILE A 202 -20.90 -17.73 32.90
CA ILE A 202 -19.77 -17.18 32.13
C ILE A 202 -19.96 -17.39 30.63
N GLN A 203 -20.40 -18.60 30.23
CA GLN A 203 -20.66 -18.90 28.82
C GLN A 203 -21.80 -18.05 28.25
N GLN A 204 -22.86 -17.78 29.02
CA GLN A 204 -23.96 -16.89 28.62
C GLN A 204 -23.46 -15.45 28.39
N ILE A 205 -22.61 -14.94 29.27
CA ILE A 205 -22.01 -13.61 29.13
C ILE A 205 -21.14 -13.54 27.86
N ILE A 206 -20.31 -14.56 27.61
CA ILE A 206 -19.48 -14.63 26.41
C ILE A 206 -20.34 -14.69 25.15
N ALA A 207 -21.41 -15.49 25.14
CA ALA A 207 -22.31 -15.60 24.00
C ALA A 207 -22.98 -14.26 23.66
N VAL A 208 -23.43 -13.51 24.67
CA VAL A 208 -24.03 -12.17 24.48
C VAL A 208 -23.00 -11.19 23.94
N LEU A 209 -21.79 -11.14 24.51
CA LEU A 209 -20.72 -10.27 24.03
C LEU A 209 -20.33 -10.58 22.58
N CYS A 210 -20.24 -11.86 22.22
CA CYS A 210 -19.96 -12.30 20.86
C CYS A 210 -21.07 -11.88 19.88
N LEU A 211 -22.35 -12.05 20.23
CA LEU A 211 -23.47 -11.63 19.37
C LEU A 211 -23.51 -10.12 19.16
N VAL A 212 -23.32 -9.34 20.23
CA VAL A 212 -23.28 -7.87 20.14
C VAL A 212 -22.10 -7.43 19.29
N GLY A 213 -20.90 -7.96 19.55
CA GLY A 213 -19.70 -7.64 18.76
C GLY A 213 -19.85 -7.96 17.28
N MET A 214 -20.37 -9.16 16.95
CA MET A 214 -20.59 -9.57 15.56
C MET A 214 -21.70 -8.79 14.87
N SER A 215 -22.74 -8.37 15.60
CA SER A 215 -23.80 -7.51 15.05
C SER A 215 -23.29 -6.13 14.66
N VAL A 216 -22.40 -5.53 15.47
CA VAL A 216 -21.75 -4.24 15.15
C VAL A 216 -20.86 -4.39 13.91
N ILE A 217 -20.11 -5.49 13.81
CA ILE A 217 -19.26 -5.78 12.65
C ILE A 217 -20.08 -5.99 11.36
N LEU A 218 -21.30 -6.54 11.46
CA LEU A 218 -22.20 -6.72 10.32
C LEU A 218 -22.86 -5.39 9.87
N VAL A 219 -23.08 -4.44 10.78
CA VAL A 219 -23.81 -3.19 10.53
C VAL A 219 -22.90 -2.02 10.15
N MET A 220 -21.61 -2.02 10.52
CA MET A 220 -20.68 -0.91 10.24
C MET A 220 -20.16 -0.81 8.79
N GLU A 221 -21.00 -1.14 7.80
CA GLU A 221 -20.77 -0.85 6.37
C GLU A 221 -21.77 0.20 5.84
#